data_AF-A0A0U4UUC6-F1
#
_entry.id   AF-A0A0U4UUC6-F1
#
_cell.length_a   1.000
_cell.length_b   1.000
_cell.length_c   1.000
_cell.angle_alpha   90.00
_cell.angle_beta   90.00
_cell.angle_gamma   90.00
#
_symmetry.space_group_name_H-M   'P 1'
#
loop_
_entity.id
_entity.type
_entity.pdbx_description
1 polymer ?
#
loop_
_entity_poly.entity_id
_entity_poly.type
_entity_poly.pdbx_seq_one_letter_code
_entity_poly.pdbx_strand_id
1 'polypeptide(L)'
;MNKQEMKDIIQHSFATDSKVGFACMNIYHYLLNEDLDNLKYITFNNLQKVSNVDQSILYEAITYLSGEKAPILSIGYEYIDGDDIFEISQDELSKIYSEGTFYFDGKPVLNWQSKVYIYFYASEFWKGLE
;
A
#
# COMPACT_ATOMS: atom_id res chain seq x y z
N MET A 1 -9.35 11.71 -15.67
CA MET A 1 -7.88 11.74 -15.60
C MET A 1 -7.37 10.43 -16.14
N ASN A 2 -6.31 10.43 -16.94
CA ASN A 2 -5.74 9.22 -17.55
C ASN A 2 -4.40 8.82 -16.91
N LYS A 3 -3.89 7.66 -17.28
CA LYS A 3 -2.61 7.15 -16.74
C LYS A 3 -1.41 8.07 -17.06
N GLN A 4 -1.41 8.71 -18.24
CA GLN A 4 -0.35 9.64 -18.63
C GLN A 4 -0.35 10.92 -17.77
N GLU A 5 -1.51 11.50 -17.49
CA GLU A 5 -1.65 12.65 -16.60
C GLU A 5 -1.18 12.32 -15.18
N MET A 6 -1.47 11.10 -14.68
CA MET A 6 -0.95 10.64 -13.39
C MET A 6 0.58 10.57 -13.38
N LYS A 7 1.18 10.01 -14.42
CA LYS A 7 2.64 10.00 -14.58
C LYS A 7 3.22 11.41 -14.52
N ASP A 8 2.60 12.37 -15.20
CA ASP A 8 3.07 13.75 -15.20
C ASP A 8 2.97 14.36 -13.79
N ILE A 9 1.89 14.11 -13.04
CA ILE A 9 1.73 14.56 -11.64
C ILE A 9 2.85 14.03 -10.74
N ILE A 10 3.16 12.73 -10.85
CA ILE A 10 4.23 12.09 -10.08
C ILE A 10 5.58 12.75 -10.42
N GLN A 11 5.88 12.90 -11.71
CA GLN A 11 7.15 13.49 -12.17
C GLN A 11 7.31 14.94 -11.72
N HIS A 12 6.26 15.76 -11.80
CA HIS A 12 6.30 17.15 -11.33
C HIS A 12 6.48 17.24 -9.81
N SER A 13 5.85 16.34 -9.05
CA SER A 13 5.93 16.35 -7.58
C SER A 13 7.33 16.07 -7.05
N PHE A 14 8.16 15.36 -7.82
CA PHE A 14 9.51 14.95 -7.44
C PHE A 14 10.59 15.46 -8.40
N ALA A 15 10.34 16.57 -9.09
CA ALA A 15 11.30 17.16 -10.03
C ALA A 15 12.69 17.42 -9.41
N THR A 16 12.76 17.64 -8.09
CA THR A 16 14.01 17.88 -7.35
C THR A 16 14.48 16.70 -6.49
N ASP A 17 13.63 15.70 -6.24
CA ASP A 17 13.97 14.51 -5.45
C ASP A 17 14.03 13.27 -6.34
N SER A 18 15.24 12.98 -6.79
CA SER A 18 15.47 11.91 -7.76
C SER A 18 15.14 10.52 -7.24
N LYS A 19 15.25 10.23 -5.94
CA LYS A 19 15.14 8.85 -5.44
C LYS A 19 13.71 8.46 -5.11
N VAL A 20 12.96 9.33 -4.43
CA VAL A 20 11.54 9.08 -4.16
C VAL A 20 10.76 9.11 -5.48
N GLY A 21 11.05 10.08 -6.36
CA GLY A 21 10.46 10.13 -7.70
C GLY A 21 10.75 8.87 -8.53
N PHE A 22 11.99 8.36 -8.48
CA PHE A 22 12.35 7.10 -9.14
C PHE A 22 11.56 5.90 -8.59
N ALA A 23 11.45 5.77 -7.26
CA ALA A 23 10.67 4.71 -6.63
C ALA A 23 9.18 4.79 -7.03
N CYS A 24 8.59 5.99 -6.98
CA CYS A 24 7.20 6.22 -7.40
C CYS A 24 6.97 5.81 -8.86
N MET A 25 7.90 6.16 -9.76
CA MET A 25 7.80 5.82 -11.17
C MET A 25 7.96 4.33 -11.43
N ASN A 26 8.84 3.63 -10.72
CA ASN A 26 8.97 2.18 -10.85
C ASN A 26 7.69 1.47 -10.39
N ILE A 27 7.09 1.91 -9.29
CA ILE A 27 5.81 1.38 -8.81
C ILE A 27 4.69 1.67 -9.83
N TYR A 28 4.60 2.89 -10.36
CA TYR A 28 3.66 3.23 -11.43
C TYR A 28 3.81 2.30 -12.63
N HIS A 29 5.05 2.05 -13.09
CA HIS A 29 5.30 1.15 -14.21
C HIS A 29 4.98 -0.31 -13.90
N TYR A 30 5.20 -0.75 -12.67
CA TYR A 30 4.78 -2.07 -12.22
C TYR A 30 3.26 -2.23 -12.28
N LEU A 31 2.50 -1.27 -11.74
CA LEU A 31 1.03 -1.29 -11.80
C LEU A 31 0.48 -1.21 -13.24
N LEU A 32 1.24 -0.62 -14.16
CA LEU A 32 0.85 -0.51 -15.58
C LEU A 32 1.02 -1.83 -16.35
N ASN A 33 2.02 -2.63 -15.97
CA ASN A 33 2.45 -3.81 -16.73
C ASN A 33 1.97 -5.14 -16.14
N GLU A 34 1.45 -5.14 -14.92
CA GLU A 34 0.94 -6.33 -14.24
C GLU A 34 -0.55 -6.57 -14.50
N ASP A 35 -0.93 -7.85 -14.43
CA ASP A 35 -2.34 -8.25 -14.48
C ASP A 35 -3.08 -7.82 -13.21
N LEU A 36 -4.36 -7.44 -13.36
CA LEU A 36 -5.18 -6.97 -12.25
C LEU A 36 -5.26 -7.96 -11.08
N ASP A 37 -5.18 -9.26 -11.34
CA ASP A 37 -5.18 -10.28 -10.30
C ASP A 37 -3.92 -10.24 -9.43
N ASN A 38 -2.75 -9.94 -10.03
CA ASN A 38 -1.50 -9.76 -9.29
C ASN A 38 -1.48 -8.46 -8.48
N LEU A 39 -2.34 -7.51 -8.82
CA LEU A 39 -2.45 -6.21 -8.15
C LEU A 39 -3.46 -6.19 -6.98
N LYS A 40 -4.09 -7.33 -6.67
CA LYS A 40 -4.99 -7.47 -5.51
C LYS A 40 -4.26 -7.62 -4.19
N TYR A 41 -3.01 -8.08 -4.22
CA TYR A 41 -2.20 -8.30 -3.02
C TYR A 41 -0.71 -8.16 -3.34
N ILE A 42 -0.14 -7.05 -2.90
CA ILE A 42 1.25 -6.65 -3.16
C ILE A 42 1.93 -6.48 -1.81
N THR A 43 2.95 -7.28 -1.52
CA THR A 43 3.69 -7.13 -0.26
C THR A 43 4.68 -5.97 -0.33
N PHE A 44 5.13 -5.49 0.83
CA PHE A 44 6.25 -4.54 0.91
C PHE A 44 7.49 -5.04 0.17
N ASN A 45 7.78 -6.35 0.24
CA ASN A 45 8.91 -6.96 -0.47
C ASN A 45 8.74 -6.92 -2.00
N ASN A 46 7.52 -7.02 -2.52
CA ASN A 46 7.26 -6.85 -3.95
C ASN A 46 7.61 -5.42 -4.38
N LEU A 47 7.10 -4.42 -3.65
CA LEU A 47 7.40 -3.01 -3.94
C LEU A 47 8.88 -2.68 -3.76
N GLN A 48 9.56 -3.29 -2.78
CA GLN A 48 11.01 -3.12 -2.57
C GLN A 48 11.83 -3.67 -3.72
N LYS A 49 11.47 -4.86 -4.24
CA LYS A 49 12.12 -5.44 -5.42
C LYS A 49 11.91 -4.58 -6.67
N VAL A 50 10.69 -4.08 -6.88
CA VAL A 50 10.33 -3.24 -8.03
C VAL A 50 11.06 -1.89 -7.99
N SER A 51 11.06 -1.24 -6.83
CA SER A 51 11.63 0.10 -6.67
C SER A 51 13.16 0.07 -6.59
N ASN A 52 13.75 -0.99 -6.02
CA ASN A 52 15.18 -1.16 -5.79
C ASN A 52 15.79 0.04 -5.02
N VAL A 53 15.09 0.49 -3.98
CA VAL A 53 15.53 1.56 -3.08
C VAL A 53 15.54 1.11 -1.62
N ASP A 54 16.16 1.93 -0.76
CA ASP A 54 16.15 1.74 0.68
C ASP A 54 14.73 1.85 1.27
N GLN A 55 14.50 1.20 2.40
CA GLN A 55 13.18 1.12 3.02
C GLN A 55 12.58 2.50 3.33
N SER A 56 13.37 3.47 3.80
CA SER A 56 12.88 4.82 4.10
C SER A 56 12.31 5.51 2.86
N ILE A 57 13.02 5.43 1.73
CA ILE A 57 12.60 6.00 0.45
C ILE A 57 11.34 5.30 -0.06
N LEU A 58 11.27 3.97 0.11
CA LEU A 58 10.08 3.21 -0.23
C LEU A 58 8.86 3.62 0.61
N TYR A 59 9.02 3.84 1.92
CA TYR A 59 7.93 4.33 2.77
C TYR A 59 7.43 5.70 2.33
N GLU A 60 8.32 6.62 1.95
CA GLU A 60 7.94 7.93 1.41
C GLU A 60 7.18 7.80 0.08
N ALA A 61 7.66 6.94 -0.82
CA ALA A 61 7.00 6.67 -2.09
C ALA A 61 5.60 6.06 -1.90
N ILE A 62 5.48 5.05 -1.03
CA ILE A 62 4.19 4.43 -0.69
C ILE A 62 3.24 5.47 -0.11
N THR A 63 3.70 6.28 0.85
CA THR A 63 2.88 7.32 1.50
C THR A 63 2.34 8.31 0.49
N TYR A 64 3.17 8.72 -0.48
CA TYR A 64 2.74 9.61 -1.56
C TYR A 64 1.73 8.93 -2.49
N LEU A 65 2.00 7.69 -2.92
CA LEU A 65 1.18 6.93 -3.86
C LEU A 65 -0.12 6.37 -3.27
N SER A 66 -0.24 6.33 -1.94
CA SER A 66 -1.50 6.06 -1.23
C SER A 66 -2.20 7.34 -0.78
N GLY A 67 -1.59 8.51 -1.01
CA GLY A 67 -2.09 9.81 -0.60
C GLY A 67 -2.96 10.48 -1.66
N GLU A 68 -3.61 11.58 -1.28
CA GLU A 68 -4.61 12.27 -2.11
C GLU A 68 -4.09 12.78 -3.47
N LYS A 69 -2.79 13.09 -3.57
CA LYS A 69 -2.20 13.67 -4.79
C LYS A 69 -2.03 12.64 -5.91
N ALA A 70 -1.73 11.40 -5.56
CA ALA A 70 -1.47 10.33 -6.52
C ALA A 70 -1.97 8.98 -5.98
N PRO A 71 -3.28 8.82 -5.73
CA PRO A 71 -3.83 7.69 -4.98
C PRO A 71 -3.91 6.43 -5.86
N ILE A 72 -2.78 5.93 -6.36
CA ILE A 72 -2.70 4.76 -7.25
C ILE A 72 -2.55 3.44 -6.47
N LEU A 73 -2.12 3.53 -5.21
CA LEU A 73 -2.08 2.43 -4.27
C LEU A 73 -3.14 2.62 -3.17
N SER A 74 -3.61 1.51 -2.65
CA SER A 74 -4.38 1.45 -1.41
C SER A 74 -3.68 0.51 -0.43
N ILE A 75 -3.88 0.77 0.86
CA ILE A 75 -3.25 0.03 1.96
C ILE A 75 -4.30 -0.90 2.56
N GLY A 76 -3.98 -2.18 2.61
CA GLY A 76 -4.76 -3.20 3.31
C GLY A 76 -4.02 -3.66 4.56
N TYR A 77 -4.79 -4.12 5.53
CA TYR A 77 -4.26 -4.70 6.76
C TYR A 77 -4.83 -6.10 6.91
N GLU A 78 -3.99 -7.03 7.36
CA GLU A 78 -4.43 -8.37 7.65
C GLU A 78 -3.86 -8.84 8.97
N TYR A 79 -4.64 -9.63 9.69
CA TYR A 79 -4.18 -10.39 10.83
C TYR A 79 -3.85 -11.81 10.38
N ILE A 80 -2.66 -12.28 10.73
CA ILE A 80 -2.19 -13.64 10.42
C ILE A 80 -1.85 -14.38 11.71
N ASP A 81 -2.48 -15.53 11.94
CA ASP A 81 -2.21 -16.42 13.07
C ASP A 81 -2.25 -17.89 12.64
N GLY A 82 -1.08 -18.46 12.34
CA GLY A 82 -1.01 -19.79 11.76
C GLY A 82 -1.58 -19.80 10.34
N ASP A 83 -2.61 -20.61 10.12
CA ASP A 83 -3.30 -20.73 8.82
C ASP A 83 -4.47 -19.75 8.68
N ASP A 84 -4.80 -19.03 9.75
CA ASP A 84 -5.90 -18.08 9.78
C ASP A 84 -5.43 -16.70 9.29
N ILE A 85 -6.04 -16.21 8.21
CA ILE A 85 -5.78 -14.88 7.61
C ILE A 85 -7.10 -14.12 7.55
N PHE A 86 -7.12 -12.92 8.14
CA PHE A 86 -8.30 -12.05 8.11
C PHE A 86 -7.92 -10.64 7.70
N GLU A 87 -8.66 -10.07 6.76
CA GLU A 87 -8.55 -8.65 6.46
C GLU A 87 -9.12 -7.83 7.61
N ILE A 88 -8.40 -6.77 7.99
CA ILE A 88 -8.81 -5.80 9.01
C ILE A 88 -9.07 -4.48 8.29
N SER A 89 -10.28 -3.94 8.44
CA SER A 89 -10.57 -2.62 7.91
C SER A 89 -9.80 -1.53 8.65
N GLN A 90 -9.55 -0.39 8.01
CA GLN A 90 -8.88 0.75 8.64
C GLN A 90 -9.65 1.27 9.87
N ASP A 91 -10.99 1.20 9.85
CA ASP A 91 -11.85 1.57 10.97
C ASP A 91 -11.69 0.62 12.16
N GLU A 92 -11.64 -0.69 11.90
CA GLU A 92 -11.36 -1.69 12.93
C GLU A 92 -9.96 -1.51 13.50
N LEU A 93 -8.95 -1.31 12.65
CA LEU A 93 -7.59 -1.07 13.10
C LEU A 93 -7.50 0.16 14.00
N SER A 94 -8.18 1.24 13.63
CA SER A 94 -8.26 2.47 14.44
C SER A 94 -8.90 2.21 15.81
N LYS A 95 -9.99 1.44 15.85
CA LYS A 95 -10.63 1.03 17.12
C LYS A 95 -9.68 0.21 17.97
N ILE A 96 -9.03 -0.80 17.39
CA ILE A 96 -8.07 -1.68 18.07
C ILE A 96 -6.93 -0.85 18.69
N TYR A 97 -6.37 0.12 17.96
CA TYR A 97 -5.34 1.02 18.50
C TYR A 97 -5.84 1.91 19.64
N SER A 98 -7.09 2.39 19.56
CA SER A 98 -7.68 3.25 20.59
C SER A 98 -8.07 2.50 21.87
N GLU A 99 -8.58 1.28 21.73
CA GLU A 99 -9.08 0.44 22.83
C GLU A 99 -8.00 -0.49 23.39
N GLY A 100 -6.90 -0.69 22.64
CA GLY A 100 -5.77 -1.54 23.00
C GLY A 100 -6.03 -3.04 22.89
N THR A 101 -7.25 -3.44 22.51
CA THR A 101 -7.68 -4.85 22.47
C THR A 101 -8.26 -5.19 21.10
N PHE A 102 -7.72 -6.23 20.46
CA PHE A 102 -8.31 -6.83 19.27
C PHE A 102 -9.20 -8.01 19.68
N TYR A 103 -10.41 -8.08 19.14
CA TYR A 103 -11.33 -9.19 19.39
C TYR A 103 -11.56 -9.99 18.11
N PHE A 104 -11.43 -11.32 18.20
CA PHE A 104 -11.76 -12.27 17.15
C PHE A 104 -12.66 -13.37 17.71
N ASP A 105 -13.79 -13.66 17.07
CA ASP A 105 -14.83 -14.59 17.56
C ASP A 105 -15.21 -14.38 19.04
N GLY A 106 -15.28 -13.10 19.44
CA GLY A 106 -15.61 -12.69 20.81
C GLY A 106 -14.48 -12.92 21.84
N LYS A 107 -13.28 -13.30 21.40
CA LYS A 107 -12.11 -13.51 22.28
C LYS A 107 -11.05 -12.42 22.06
N PRO A 108 -10.46 -11.89 23.13
CA PRO A 108 -9.35 -10.95 23.00
C PRO A 108 -8.11 -11.67 22.46
N VAL A 109 -7.49 -11.09 21.46
CA VAL A 109 -6.25 -11.55 20.85
C VAL A 109 -5.09 -10.84 21.53
N LEU A 110 -4.24 -11.61 22.22
CA LEU A 110 -3.03 -11.09 22.84
C LEU A 110 -1.92 -10.92 21.79
N ASN A 111 -1.09 -9.90 21.97
CA ASN A 111 0.05 -9.59 21.07
C ASN A 111 -0.38 -9.47 19.59
N TRP A 112 -1.58 -8.94 19.34
CA TRP A 112 -2.11 -8.78 17.99
C TRP A 112 -1.21 -7.91 17.11
N GLN A 113 -0.47 -6.95 17.69
CA GLN A 113 0.41 -6.02 16.96
C GLN A 113 1.50 -6.74 16.15
N SER A 114 2.04 -7.86 16.67
CA SER A 114 3.07 -8.63 15.94
C SER A 114 2.49 -9.53 14.85
N LYS A 115 1.16 -9.54 14.71
CA LYS A 115 0.42 -10.39 13.79
C LYS A 115 -0.38 -9.58 12.77
N VAL A 116 -0.35 -8.25 12.85
CA VAL A 116 -0.91 -7.37 11.83
C VAL A 116 0.13 -7.06 10.78
N TYR A 117 -0.18 -7.39 9.53
CA TYR A 117 0.65 -7.17 8.38
C TYR A 117 -0.01 -6.16 7.45
N ILE A 118 0.83 -5.40 6.75
CA ILE A 118 0.40 -4.45 5.73
C ILE A 118 0.63 -5.08 4.37
N TYR A 119 -0.38 -5.00 3.52
CA TYR A 119 -0.25 -5.25 2.09
C TYR A 119 -0.78 -4.04 1.32
N PHE A 120 -0.48 -4.03 0.02
CA PHE A 120 -0.88 -2.97 -0.89
C PHE A 120 -1.68 -3.57 -2.04
N TYR A 121 -2.52 -2.76 -2.65
CA TYR A 121 -3.25 -3.16 -3.84
C TYR A 121 -3.46 -1.95 -4.75
N ALA A 122 -3.68 -2.21 -6.04
CA ALA A 122 -4.07 -1.14 -6.96
C ALA A 122 -5.38 -0.51 -6.47
N SER A 123 -5.38 0.80 -6.32
CA SER A 123 -6.56 1.53 -5.84
C SER A 123 -7.71 1.46 -6.86
N GLU A 124 -8.94 1.70 -6.39
CA GLU A 124 -10.09 1.87 -7.30
C GLU A 124 -9.89 3.04 -8.27
N PHE A 125 -9.20 4.09 -7.80
CA PHE A 125 -8.82 5.22 -8.64
C PHE A 125 -7.91 4.79 -9.80
N TRP A 126 -6.87 3.99 -9.53
CA TRP A 126 -5.98 3.45 -10.57
C TRP A 126 -6.73 2.61 -11.60
N LYS A 127 -7.61 1.72 -11.12
CA LYS A 127 -8.41 0.83 -11.98
C LYS A 127 -9.37 1.62 -12.89
N GLY A 128 -9.83 2.79 -12.45
CA GLY A 128 -10.71 3.68 -13.20
C GLY A 128 -10.00 4.66 -14.15
N LEU A 129 -8.67 4.70 -14.20
CA LEU A 129 -7.95 5.54 -15.15
C LEU A 129 -8.04 4.95 -16.56
N GLU A 130 -8.47 5.79 -17.51
CA GLU A 130 -8.45 5.52 -18.95
C GLU A 130 -7.01 5.44 -19.51
#